data_AF-A0A1W9V6Y2-F1
#
_entry.id   AF-A0A1W9V6Y2-F1
#
_cell.length_a   1.000
_cell.length_b   1.000
_cell.length_c   1.000
_cell.angle_alpha   90.00
_cell.angle_beta   90.00
_cell.angle_gamma   90.00
#
_symmetry.space_group_name_H-M   'P 1'
#
loop_
_entity.id
_entity.type
_entity.pdbx_description
1 polymer ?
#
loop_
_entity_poly.entity_id
_entity_poly.type
_entity_poly.pdbx_seq_one_letter_code
_entity_poly.pdbx_strand_id
1 'polypeptide(L)'
;MIARKVSRVLNNLNEYFSSAWTLLSDTTIFLSNNTKIFYQYESHLRDLRHRLESNRTNEDVIREVRSEVAAIRKALRMQGYNFKLGSLDLRLEGFRNDDALSSGFKRCVIILLVDGDVLYLTGTANHIDLDSAMDARMTTSGYRPVSKKHYLWFKWANRVLILSGAASESADDFENLKDYVSENKEFLLKKLTKIN
;
A
#
# COMPACT_ATOMS: atom_id res chain seq x y z
N MET A 1 -23.75 0.48 37.37
CA MET A 1 -22.53 1.29 37.09
C MET A 1 -21.28 0.44 36.82
N ILE A 2 -21.11 -0.71 37.47
CA ILE A 2 -19.90 -1.58 37.37
C ILE A 2 -19.74 -2.21 35.97
N ALA A 3 -20.81 -2.75 35.38
CA ALA A 3 -20.78 -3.40 34.05
C ALA A 3 -20.28 -2.46 32.93
N ARG A 4 -20.60 -1.15 33.02
CA ARG A 4 -20.22 -0.13 32.04
C ARG A 4 -18.74 0.28 32.14
N LYS A 5 -18.11 0.08 33.30
CA LYS A 5 -16.68 0.32 33.53
C LYS A 5 -15.85 -0.85 33.01
N VAL A 6 -16.30 -2.08 33.27
CA VAL A 6 -15.65 -3.31 32.78
C VAL A 6 -15.66 -3.38 31.25
N SER A 7 -16.78 -3.03 30.61
CA SER A 7 -16.87 -2.99 29.15
C SER A 7 -15.91 -1.98 28.52
N ARG A 8 -15.68 -0.84 29.19
CA ARG A 8 -14.77 0.21 28.69
C ARG A 8 -13.30 -0.19 28.80
N VAL A 9 -12.93 -0.90 29.87
CA VAL A 9 -11.57 -1.43 30.05
C VAL A 9 -11.27 -2.53 29.03
N LEU A 10 -12.21 -3.46 28.83
CA LEU A 10 -12.07 -4.52 27.81
C LEU A 10 -11.97 -3.97 26.39
N ASN A 11 -12.75 -2.92 26.08
CA ASN A 11 -12.68 -2.26 24.77
C ASN A 11 -11.32 -1.58 24.55
N ASN A 12 -10.82 -0.84 25.56
CA ASN A 12 -9.49 -0.23 25.46
C ASN A 12 -8.41 -1.30 25.28
N LEU A 13 -8.43 -2.38 26.05
CA LEU A 13 -7.45 -3.47 25.91
C LEU A 13 -7.48 -4.10 24.52
N ASN A 14 -8.67 -4.33 23.97
CA ASN A 14 -8.82 -4.83 22.60
C ASN A 14 -8.26 -3.84 21.58
N GLU A 15 -8.50 -2.54 21.72
CA GLU A 15 -7.91 -1.52 20.84
C GLU A 15 -6.37 -1.51 20.92
N TYR A 16 -5.81 -1.58 22.13
CA TYR A 16 -4.36 -1.63 22.34
C TYR A 16 -3.75 -2.89 21.73
N PHE A 17 -4.35 -4.05 21.96
CA PHE A 17 -3.96 -5.32 21.35
C PHE A 17 -4.01 -5.23 19.83
N SER A 18 -5.14 -4.82 19.25
CA SER A 18 -5.31 -4.67 17.80
C SER A 18 -4.27 -3.72 17.21
N SER A 19 -3.95 -2.64 17.91
CA SER A 19 -2.93 -1.68 17.46
C SER A 19 -1.52 -2.28 17.49
N ALA A 20 -1.14 -2.99 18.56
CA ALA A 20 0.16 -3.67 18.64
C ALA A 20 0.28 -4.81 17.61
N TRP A 21 -0.79 -5.59 17.43
CA TRP A 21 -0.87 -6.67 16.45
C TRP A 21 -0.73 -6.18 15.01
N THR A 22 -1.40 -5.07 14.69
CA THR A 22 -1.29 -4.42 13.38
C THR A 22 0.14 -3.98 13.15
N LEU A 23 0.73 -3.25 14.12
CA LEU A 23 2.09 -2.73 14.00
C LEU A 23 3.12 -3.87 13.79
N LEU A 24 2.99 -4.97 14.52
CA LEU A 24 3.85 -6.15 14.38
C LEU A 24 3.70 -6.77 12.98
N SER A 25 2.46 -7.05 12.58
CA SER A 25 2.16 -7.68 11.28
C SER A 25 2.71 -6.85 10.11
N ASP A 26 2.53 -5.53 10.16
CA ASP A 26 3.05 -4.62 9.14
C ASP A 26 4.58 -4.64 9.05
N THR A 27 5.23 -4.77 10.20
CA THR A 27 6.68 -4.77 10.31
C THR A 27 7.24 -6.09 9.78
N THR A 28 6.57 -7.20 10.06
CA THR A 28 6.89 -8.51 9.49
C THR A 28 6.73 -8.53 7.98
N ILE A 29 5.60 -8.03 7.45
CA ILE A 29 5.34 -7.96 6.00
C ILE A 29 6.40 -7.11 5.29
N PHE A 30 6.75 -5.95 5.87
CA PHE A 30 7.79 -5.12 5.30
C PHE A 30 9.12 -5.87 5.20
N LEU A 31 9.55 -6.47 6.31
CA LEU A 31 10.84 -7.15 6.34
C LEU A 31 10.86 -8.37 5.42
N SER A 32 9.79 -9.16 5.37
CA SER A 32 9.72 -10.37 4.54
C SER A 32 9.74 -10.06 3.05
N ASN A 33 9.05 -8.99 2.62
CA ASN A 33 8.84 -8.74 1.19
C ASN A 33 9.91 -7.81 0.60
N ASN A 34 10.41 -6.86 1.39
CA ASN A 34 11.17 -5.73 0.87
C ASN A 34 12.60 -5.67 1.40
N THR A 35 13.05 -6.66 2.20
CA THR A 35 14.42 -6.64 2.74
C THR A 35 15.08 -8.02 2.68
N LYS A 36 16.36 -8.05 2.29
CA LYS A 36 17.18 -9.28 2.37
C LYS A 36 17.55 -9.65 3.81
N ILE A 37 17.32 -8.76 4.78
CA ILE A 37 17.71 -8.93 6.20
C ILE A 37 16.63 -9.61 7.05
N PHE A 38 15.50 -10.05 6.47
CA PHE A 38 14.41 -10.69 7.21
C PHE A 38 14.90 -11.83 8.12
N TYR A 39 15.82 -12.66 7.62
CA TYR A 39 16.39 -13.78 8.37
C TYR A 39 17.01 -13.38 9.72
N GLN A 40 17.49 -12.14 9.86
CA GLN A 40 18.08 -11.62 11.10
C GLN A 40 17.01 -11.29 12.15
N TYR A 41 15.79 -10.98 11.72
CA TYR A 41 14.69 -10.52 12.58
C TYR A 41 13.58 -11.57 12.73
N GLU A 42 13.55 -12.61 11.89
CA GLU A 42 12.46 -13.59 11.84
C GLU A 42 12.19 -14.24 13.21
N SER A 43 13.23 -14.76 13.87
CA SER A 43 13.11 -15.40 15.18
C SER A 43 12.53 -14.45 16.23
N HIS A 44 13.02 -13.21 16.26
CA HIS A 44 12.59 -12.20 17.22
C HIS A 44 11.13 -11.75 16.96
N LEU A 45 10.75 -11.55 15.69
CA LEU A 45 9.36 -11.23 15.34
C LEU A 45 8.38 -12.36 15.66
N ARG A 46 8.82 -13.61 15.51
CA ARG A 46 8.03 -14.80 15.87
C ARG A 46 7.81 -14.87 17.38
N ASP A 47 8.84 -14.61 18.18
CA ASP A 47 8.72 -14.52 19.64
C ASP A 47 7.75 -13.42 20.07
N LEU A 48 7.88 -12.21 19.53
CA LEU A 48 6.97 -11.10 19.80
C LEU A 48 5.51 -11.45 19.46
N ARG A 49 5.30 -12.18 18.36
CA ARG A 49 3.97 -12.65 17.96
C ARG A 49 3.41 -13.63 18.98
N HIS A 50 4.19 -14.62 19.38
CA HIS A 50 3.81 -15.62 20.37
C HIS A 50 3.50 -14.97 21.74
N ARG A 51 4.32 -14.01 22.17
CA ARG A 51 4.09 -13.23 23.40
C ARG A 51 2.78 -12.46 23.35
N LEU A 52 2.47 -11.80 22.22
CA LEU A 52 1.21 -11.07 22.08
C LEU A 52 -0.01 -12.02 22.05
N GLU A 53 0.07 -13.14 21.33
CA GLU A 53 -1.01 -14.13 21.25
C GLU A 53 -1.30 -14.81 22.57
N SER A 54 -0.27 -15.09 23.36
CA SER A 54 -0.40 -15.77 24.66
C SER A 54 -0.89 -14.83 25.77
N ASN A 55 -0.78 -13.51 25.58
CA ASN A 55 -1.03 -12.50 26.61
C ASN A 55 -2.03 -11.42 26.16
N ARG A 56 -3.10 -11.82 25.46
CA ARG A 56 -4.09 -10.90 24.84
C ARG A 56 -4.78 -9.93 25.81
N THR A 57 -4.81 -10.26 27.10
CA THR A 57 -5.46 -9.45 28.14
C THR A 57 -4.48 -8.75 29.07
N ASN A 58 -3.17 -8.96 28.89
CA ASN A 58 -2.14 -8.36 29.74
C ASN A 58 -1.61 -7.08 29.09
N GLU A 59 -2.01 -5.92 29.63
CA GLU A 59 -1.65 -4.61 29.08
C GLU A 59 -0.14 -4.37 29.07
N ASP A 60 0.57 -4.81 30.09
CA ASP A 60 2.01 -4.58 30.22
C ASP A 60 2.78 -5.31 29.12
N VAL A 61 2.43 -6.58 28.87
CA VAL A 61 3.02 -7.38 27.78
C VAL A 61 2.69 -6.76 26.42
N ILE A 62 1.46 -6.30 26.20
CA ILE A 62 1.06 -5.63 24.95
C ILE A 62 1.88 -4.36 24.73
N ARG A 63 2.08 -3.56 25.78
CA ARG A 63 2.84 -2.31 25.74
C ARG A 63 4.32 -2.57 25.48
N GLU A 64 4.89 -3.59 26.11
CA GLU A 64 6.27 -4.01 25.94
C GLU A 64 6.53 -4.46 24.49
N VAL A 65 5.71 -5.38 23.97
CA VAL A 65 5.82 -5.85 22.57
C VAL A 65 5.69 -4.68 21.60
N ARG A 66 4.74 -3.76 21.81
CA ARG A 66 4.61 -2.57 20.97
C ARG A 66 5.87 -1.70 21.00
N SER A 67 6.48 -1.52 22.17
CA SER A 67 7.71 -0.75 22.35
C SER A 67 8.88 -1.38 21.60
N GLU A 68 9.05 -2.70 21.72
CA GLU A 68 10.08 -3.46 21.02
C GLU A 68 9.91 -3.35 19.50
N VAL A 69 8.69 -3.53 18.98
CA VAL A 69 8.42 -3.35 17.54
C VAL A 69 8.73 -1.91 17.10
N ALA A 70 8.42 -0.90 17.91
CA ALA A 70 8.76 0.48 17.61
C ALA A 70 10.29 0.72 17.57
N ALA A 71 11.04 0.07 18.45
CA ALA A 71 12.50 0.13 18.48
C ALA A 71 13.13 -0.52 17.23
N ILE A 72 12.64 -1.70 16.82
CA ILE A 72 13.04 -2.36 15.56
C ILE A 72 12.84 -1.42 14.38
N ARG A 73 11.65 -0.81 14.27
CA ARG A 73 11.35 0.16 13.20
C ARG A 73 12.26 1.38 13.26
N LYS A 74 12.62 1.86 14.47
CA LYS A 74 13.57 2.97 14.63
C LYS A 74 14.96 2.60 14.13
N ALA A 75 15.48 1.43 14.52
CA ALA A 75 16.79 0.93 14.09
C ALA A 75 16.88 0.82 12.56
N LEU A 76 15.88 0.22 11.95
CA LEU A 76 15.79 0.07 10.50
C LEU A 76 15.68 1.44 9.79
N ARG A 77 14.99 2.44 10.37
CA ARG A 77 15.00 3.81 9.79
C ARG A 77 16.41 4.43 9.81
N MET A 78 17.17 4.21 10.88
CA MET A 78 18.56 4.70 10.95
C MET A 78 19.46 4.02 9.90
N GLN A 79 19.11 2.80 9.47
CA GLN A 79 19.79 2.10 8.37
C GLN A 79 19.29 2.52 6.97
N GLY A 80 18.41 3.53 6.88
CA GLY A 80 17.89 4.05 5.61
C GLY A 80 16.57 3.43 5.13
N TYR A 81 16.00 2.47 5.85
CA TYR A 81 14.73 1.84 5.47
C TYR A 81 13.54 2.78 5.71
N ASN A 82 12.79 3.09 4.65
CA ASN A 82 11.61 3.95 4.73
C ASN A 82 10.32 3.14 4.92
N PHE A 83 9.90 2.94 6.16
CA PHE A 83 8.69 2.18 6.51
C PHE A 83 7.37 2.68 5.90
N LYS A 84 7.27 3.95 5.49
CA LYS A 84 6.06 4.47 4.82
C LYS A 84 5.93 3.91 3.40
N LEU A 85 7.04 3.58 2.75
CA LEU A 85 7.10 2.96 1.43
C LEU A 85 7.29 1.45 1.54
N GLY A 86 8.10 1.02 2.51
CA GLY A 86 8.39 -0.37 2.77
C GLY A 86 7.19 -1.18 3.24
N SER A 87 6.27 -0.61 4.01
CA SER A 87 5.04 -1.33 4.38
C SER A 87 3.99 -1.36 3.27
N LEU A 88 4.26 -0.70 2.14
CA LEU A 88 3.40 -0.69 0.98
C LEU A 88 3.99 -1.60 -0.09
N ASP A 89 3.11 -2.20 -0.87
CA ASP A 89 3.49 -3.01 -2.01
C ASP A 89 2.70 -2.57 -3.24
N LEU A 90 3.21 -2.90 -4.42
CA LEU A 90 2.55 -2.68 -5.69
C LEU A 90 2.43 -4.02 -6.41
N ARG A 91 1.21 -4.38 -6.80
CA ARG A 91 0.93 -5.61 -7.54
C ARG A 91 0.13 -5.29 -8.79
N LEU A 92 0.56 -5.89 -9.90
CA LEU A 92 -0.21 -5.91 -11.13
C LEU A 92 -1.00 -7.21 -11.20
N GLU A 93 -2.30 -7.10 -11.41
CA GLU A 93 -3.22 -8.21 -11.66
C GLU A 93 -3.79 -8.09 -13.08
N GLY A 94 -4.34 -9.16 -13.64
CA GLY A 94 -4.84 -9.18 -15.02
C GLY A 94 -5.96 -8.16 -15.32
N PHE A 95 -6.64 -8.38 -16.43
CA PHE A 95 -7.67 -7.45 -16.88
C PHE A 95 -8.94 -7.51 -16.05
N ARG A 96 -9.60 -6.37 -15.91
CA ARG A 96 -10.88 -6.22 -15.21
C ARG A 96 -11.87 -5.40 -16.05
N ASN A 97 -13.15 -5.73 -15.90
CA ASN A 97 -14.28 -5.02 -16.48
C ASN A 97 -14.97 -4.16 -15.42
N ASP A 98 -16.11 -3.57 -15.79
CA ASP A 98 -16.88 -2.67 -14.90
C ASP A 98 -17.39 -3.32 -13.62
N ASP A 99 -17.52 -4.65 -13.57
CA ASP A 99 -17.92 -5.37 -12.36
C ASP A 99 -16.92 -5.14 -11.20
N ALA A 100 -15.68 -4.76 -11.52
CA ALA A 100 -14.66 -4.43 -10.53
C ALA A 100 -15.06 -3.28 -9.58
N LEU A 101 -15.95 -2.38 -9.99
CA LEU A 101 -16.51 -1.33 -9.13
C LEU A 101 -17.17 -1.92 -7.89
N SER A 102 -17.96 -2.99 -8.05
CA SER A 102 -18.62 -3.69 -6.94
C SER A 102 -17.62 -4.30 -5.95
N SER A 103 -16.43 -4.64 -6.43
CA SER A 103 -15.32 -5.18 -5.64
C SER A 103 -14.44 -4.09 -5.00
N GLY A 104 -14.84 -2.81 -5.12
CA GLY A 104 -14.16 -1.66 -4.53
C GLY A 104 -12.95 -1.16 -5.34
N PHE A 105 -12.84 -1.55 -6.62
CA PHE A 105 -11.89 -0.90 -7.52
C PHE A 105 -12.42 0.45 -7.99
N LYS A 106 -11.50 1.35 -8.31
CA LYS A 106 -11.77 2.65 -8.92
C LYS A 106 -10.98 2.78 -10.22
N ARG A 107 -11.42 3.67 -11.10
CA ARG A 107 -10.74 3.93 -12.37
C ARG A 107 -9.61 4.93 -12.20
N CYS A 108 -8.53 4.71 -12.94
CA CYS A 108 -7.36 5.58 -12.98
C CYS A 108 -6.81 5.64 -14.40
N VAL A 109 -6.30 6.81 -14.78
CA VAL A 109 -5.43 6.99 -15.93
C VAL A 109 -4.05 7.38 -15.40
N ILE A 110 -3.03 6.62 -15.78
CA ILE A 110 -1.62 6.89 -15.45
C ILE A 110 -0.91 7.33 -16.72
N ILE A 111 -0.12 8.40 -16.64
CA ILE A 111 0.70 8.91 -17.73
C ILE A 111 2.16 8.83 -17.30
N LEU A 112 2.95 8.09 -18.07
CA LEU A 112 4.40 8.06 -17.98
C LEU A 112 4.95 9.15 -18.91
N LEU A 113 5.77 10.04 -18.37
CA LEU A 113 6.38 11.15 -19.11
C LEU A 113 7.79 10.78 -19.57
N VAL A 114 8.24 11.40 -20.68
CA VAL A 114 9.57 11.14 -21.25
C VAL A 114 10.70 11.55 -20.29
N ASP A 115 10.45 12.53 -19.41
CA ASP A 115 11.40 12.95 -18.37
C ASP A 115 11.42 12.03 -17.14
N GLY A 116 10.72 10.89 -17.20
CA GLY A 116 10.67 9.88 -16.16
C GLY A 116 9.67 10.16 -15.04
N ASP A 117 8.92 11.27 -15.10
CA ASP A 117 7.88 11.56 -14.11
C ASP A 117 6.57 10.81 -14.42
N VAL A 118 5.69 10.74 -13.41
CA VAL A 118 4.40 10.05 -13.49
C VAL A 118 3.28 10.98 -13.05
N LEU A 119 2.27 11.12 -13.90
CA LEU A 119 1.02 11.77 -13.58
C LEU A 119 -0.09 10.72 -13.47
N TYR A 120 -1.10 10.99 -12.65
CA TYR A 120 -2.29 10.15 -12.58
C TYR A 120 -3.55 10.97 -12.32
N LEU A 121 -4.68 10.44 -12.76
CA LEU A 121 -6.00 10.97 -12.47
C LEU A 121 -6.94 9.81 -12.13
N THR A 122 -7.70 9.95 -11.05
CA THR A 122 -8.69 8.97 -10.60
C THR A 122 -10.08 9.57 -10.64
N GLY A 123 -11.10 8.72 -10.76
CA GLY A 123 -12.48 9.17 -10.66
C GLY A 123 -13.51 8.08 -10.93
N THR A 124 -14.77 8.51 -10.94
CA THR A 124 -15.95 7.66 -11.19
C THR A 124 -16.34 7.62 -12.66
N ALA A 125 -15.92 8.61 -13.47
CA ALA A 125 -16.11 8.64 -14.91
C ALA A 125 -15.38 7.47 -15.59
N ASN A 126 -15.74 7.14 -16.83
CA ASN A 126 -15.04 6.10 -17.58
C ASN A 126 -13.60 6.53 -17.94
N HIS A 127 -12.78 5.59 -18.41
CA HIS A 127 -11.37 5.85 -18.71
C HIS A 127 -11.15 6.88 -19.82
N ILE A 128 -12.06 6.99 -20.79
CA ILE A 128 -11.98 7.96 -21.90
C ILE A 128 -12.21 9.38 -21.39
N ASP A 129 -13.21 9.56 -20.53
CA ASP A 129 -13.52 10.85 -19.91
C ASP A 129 -12.39 11.29 -18.96
N LEU A 130 -11.82 10.34 -18.21
CA LEU A 130 -10.65 10.61 -17.36
C LEU A 130 -9.43 11.01 -18.18
N ASP A 131 -9.18 10.37 -19.32
CA ASP A 131 -8.08 10.73 -20.21
C ASP A 131 -8.25 12.15 -20.77
N SER A 132 -9.47 12.46 -21.23
CA SER A 132 -9.79 13.79 -21.74
C SER A 132 -9.60 14.88 -20.69
N ALA A 133 -10.02 14.62 -19.45
CA ALA A 133 -9.82 15.53 -18.32
C ALA A 133 -8.33 15.68 -17.95
N MET A 134 -7.56 14.60 -18.07
CA MET A 134 -6.11 14.61 -17.84
C MET A 134 -5.40 15.45 -18.90
N ASP A 135 -5.74 15.27 -20.17
CA ASP A 135 -5.18 16.05 -21.27
C ASP A 135 -5.47 17.55 -21.10
N ALA A 136 -6.71 17.92 -20.77
CA ALA A 136 -7.08 19.31 -20.49
C ALA A 136 -6.26 19.92 -19.33
N ARG A 137 -6.01 19.13 -18.28
CA ARG A 137 -5.15 19.54 -17.14
C ARG A 137 -3.70 19.74 -17.57
N MET A 138 -3.17 18.86 -18.42
CA MET A 138 -1.80 18.96 -18.95
C MET A 138 -1.65 20.18 -19.85
N THR A 139 -2.62 20.47 -20.73
CA THR A 139 -2.58 21.67 -21.57
C THR A 139 -2.51 22.95 -20.74
N THR A 140 -3.26 23.00 -19.63
CA THR A 140 -3.28 24.16 -18.72
C THR A 140 -1.98 24.32 -17.92
N SER A 141 -1.32 23.22 -17.59
CA SER A 141 -0.13 23.20 -16.72
C SER A 141 1.20 23.33 -17.48
N GLY A 142 1.13 23.39 -18.82
CA GLY A 142 2.29 23.33 -19.72
C GLY A 142 2.51 21.93 -20.28
N TYR A 143 2.72 21.86 -21.60
CA TYR A 143 2.92 20.59 -22.31
C TYR A 143 4.18 19.88 -21.81
N ARG A 144 4.02 18.61 -21.41
CA ARG A 144 5.11 17.67 -21.14
C ARG A 144 4.96 16.48 -22.08
N PRO A 145 6.03 16.07 -22.78
CA PRO A 145 5.96 14.96 -23.72
C PRO A 145 5.59 13.66 -23.00
N VAL A 146 4.53 13.04 -23.47
CA VAL A 146 4.01 11.76 -22.98
C VAL A 146 4.81 10.62 -23.61
N SER A 147 5.33 9.72 -22.78
CA SER A 147 5.92 8.46 -23.24
C SER A 147 4.83 7.41 -23.44
N LYS A 148 3.97 7.21 -22.43
CA LYS A 148 2.91 6.21 -22.47
C LYS A 148 1.73 6.57 -21.57
N LYS A 149 0.54 6.10 -21.93
CA LYS A 149 -0.68 6.21 -21.12
C LYS A 149 -1.16 4.81 -20.76
N HIS A 150 -1.71 4.65 -19.56
CA HIS A 150 -2.28 3.40 -19.07
C HIS A 150 -3.65 3.62 -18.46
N TYR A 151 -4.62 2.79 -18.85
CA TYR A 151 -6.00 2.83 -18.39
C TYR A 151 -6.24 1.67 -17.42
N LEU A 152 -6.37 1.98 -16.14
CA LEU A 152 -6.27 0.97 -15.09
C LEU A 152 -7.45 1.03 -14.14
N TRP A 153 -7.72 -0.12 -13.53
CA TRP A 153 -8.43 -0.21 -12.27
C TRP A 153 -7.40 -0.22 -11.14
N PHE A 154 -7.72 0.46 -10.03
CA PHE A 154 -6.89 0.39 -8.83
C PHE A 154 -7.70 0.13 -7.58
N LYS A 155 -7.06 -0.51 -6.60
CA LYS A 155 -7.59 -0.70 -5.25
C LYS A 155 -6.45 -0.81 -4.25
N TRP A 156 -6.62 -0.20 -3.08
CA TRP A 156 -5.80 -0.52 -1.92
C TRP A 156 -6.41 -1.71 -1.16
N ALA A 157 -5.63 -2.77 -0.97
CA ALA A 157 -6.02 -3.92 -0.16
C ALA A 157 -4.83 -4.35 0.70
N ASN A 158 -4.99 -4.36 2.03
CA ASN A 158 -3.92 -4.77 2.96
C ASN A 158 -2.56 -4.12 2.66
N ARG A 159 -2.57 -2.81 2.35
CA ARG A 159 -1.38 -2.00 2.01
C ARG A 159 -0.69 -2.37 0.69
N VAL A 160 -1.33 -3.20 -0.12
CA VAL A 160 -0.95 -3.45 -1.50
C VAL A 160 -1.80 -2.55 -2.39
N LEU A 161 -1.14 -1.72 -3.19
CA LEU A 161 -1.79 -1.07 -4.33
C LEU A 161 -1.89 -2.13 -5.42
N ILE A 162 -3.11 -2.53 -5.73
CA ILE A 162 -3.41 -3.43 -6.84
C ILE A 162 -3.75 -2.56 -8.03
N LEU A 163 -3.05 -2.75 -9.14
CA LEU A 163 -3.36 -2.17 -10.45
C LEU A 163 -3.77 -3.30 -11.40
N SER A 164 -4.82 -3.09 -12.16
CA SER A 164 -5.35 -4.06 -13.13
C SER A 164 -5.66 -3.38 -14.44
N GLY A 165 -5.37 -4.03 -15.58
CA GLY A 165 -5.71 -3.51 -16.89
C GLY A 165 -7.22 -3.28 -17.05
N ALA A 166 -7.62 -2.16 -17.64
CA ALA A 166 -9.01 -1.93 -18.02
C ALA A 166 -9.31 -2.50 -19.41
N ALA A 167 -10.60 -2.56 -19.79
CA ALA A 167 -10.97 -2.94 -21.17
C ALA A 167 -10.45 -1.95 -22.23
N SER A 168 -10.17 -0.70 -21.85
CA SER A 168 -9.56 0.32 -22.70
C SER A 168 -8.03 0.22 -22.79
N GLU A 169 -7.41 -0.66 -22.00
CA GLU A 169 -5.97 -0.93 -22.03
C GLU A 169 -5.68 -2.07 -23.00
N SER A 170 -4.69 -1.90 -23.87
CA SER A 170 -4.24 -2.99 -24.74
C SER A 170 -3.42 -4.02 -23.97
N ALA A 171 -3.42 -5.28 -24.44
CA ALA A 171 -2.60 -6.33 -23.84
C ALA A 171 -1.10 -5.95 -23.85
N ASP A 172 -0.62 -5.43 -24.98
CA ASP A 172 0.78 -5.03 -25.13
C ASP A 172 1.14 -3.86 -24.22
N ASP A 173 0.27 -2.87 -24.06
CA ASP A 173 0.52 -1.75 -23.14
C ASP A 173 0.56 -2.21 -21.69
N PHE A 174 -0.30 -3.16 -21.32
CA PHE A 174 -0.29 -3.72 -19.97
C PHE A 174 0.95 -4.58 -19.69
N GLU A 175 1.44 -5.35 -20.67
CA GLU A 175 2.73 -6.06 -20.52
C GLU A 175 3.89 -5.08 -20.40
N ASN A 176 3.93 -4.02 -21.23
CA ASN A 176 4.94 -2.97 -21.10
C ASN A 176 4.90 -2.30 -19.70
N LEU A 177 3.72 -2.13 -19.12
CA LEU A 177 3.58 -1.62 -17.76
C LEU A 177 4.18 -2.60 -16.73
N LYS A 178 4.00 -3.90 -16.90
CA LYS A 178 4.61 -4.91 -16.02
C LYS A 178 6.12 -4.84 -16.05
N ASP A 179 6.70 -4.75 -17.24
CA ASP A 179 8.15 -4.59 -17.43
C ASP A 179 8.64 -3.31 -16.75
N TYR A 180 7.97 -2.18 -17.01
CA TYR A 180 8.29 -0.90 -16.36
C TYR A 180 8.23 -0.99 -14.83
N VAL A 181 7.17 -1.60 -14.28
CA VAL A 181 7.01 -1.77 -12.83
C VAL A 181 8.06 -2.70 -12.24
N SER A 182 8.51 -3.72 -12.97
CA SER A 182 9.56 -4.62 -12.49
C SER A 182 10.87 -3.87 -12.18
N GLU A 183 11.17 -2.84 -12.97
CA GLU A 183 12.36 -2.00 -12.82
C GLU A 183 12.14 -0.78 -11.90
N ASN A 184 10.91 -0.23 -11.89
CA ASN A 184 10.61 1.08 -11.29
C ASN A 184 9.59 1.02 -10.15
N LYS A 185 9.36 -0.16 -9.57
CA LYS A 185 8.31 -0.44 -8.57
C LYS A 185 8.25 0.60 -7.45
N GLU A 186 9.38 0.86 -6.79
CA GLU A 186 9.43 1.77 -5.64
C GLU A 186 9.10 3.22 -6.04
N PHE A 187 9.59 3.64 -7.21
CA PHE A 187 9.34 4.97 -7.74
C PHE A 187 7.85 5.16 -8.07
N LEU A 188 7.25 4.20 -8.80
CA LEU A 188 5.84 4.28 -9.14
C LEU A 188 4.97 4.24 -7.89
N LEU A 189 5.25 3.33 -6.95
CA LEU A 189 4.54 3.25 -5.68
C LEU A 189 4.64 4.58 -4.91
N LYS A 190 5.83 5.21 -4.87
CA LYS A 190 6.01 6.54 -4.26
C LYS A 190 5.12 7.59 -4.91
N LYS A 191 5.02 7.63 -6.24
CA LYS A 191 4.17 8.58 -6.96
C LYS A 191 2.69 8.34 -6.69
N LEU A 192 2.29 7.07 -6.57
CA LEU A 192 0.89 6.66 -6.39
C LEU A 192 0.47 6.50 -4.92
N THR A 193 1.34 6.76 -3.93
CA THR A 193 0.99 6.62 -2.50
C THR A 193 -0.26 7.38 -2.06
N LYS A 194 -0.62 8.46 -2.76
CA LYS A 194 -1.79 9.30 -2.46
C LYS A 194 -2.99 9.06 -3.38
N ILE A 195 -2.93 8.01 -4.21
CA ILE A 195 -4.02 7.65 -5.11
C ILE A 195 -5.27 7.28 -4.29
N ASN A 196 -6.38 7.97 -4.55
CA ASN A 196 -7.64 7.86 -3.81
C ASN A 196 -8.84 7.75 -4.76
#